data_AF-A0A3N4ICJ2-F1
#
_entry.id   AF-A0A3N4ICJ2-F1
#
_cell.length_a   1.000
_cell.length_b   1.000
_cell.length_c   1.000
_cell.angle_alpha   90.00
_cell.angle_beta   90.00
_cell.angle_gamma   90.00
#
_symmetry.space_group_name_H-M   'P 1'
#
loop_
_entity.id
_entity.type
_entity.pdbx_description
1 polymer ?
#
loop_
_entity_poly.entity_id
_entity_poly.type
_entity_poly.pdbx_seq_one_letter_code
_entity_poly.pdbx_strand_id
1 'polypeptide(L)'
;MVTAPVDNEQIETAGFKCSLFIQELHYDGDGNLISSDGSTASNELKSDDETEKSKKKELEQHAVVLKKHYGLKGAEVDPSDIIINSPYILAVLRAVVRYYPSEPDLEQPGLELEKPFSLIYHYLSELEGFKADETTTAHLKLLTSCFHAEMEDELSKIDRLVSKGNITFKLLWSLFKPGDLVYIPSEKGLYRFQEYEYDIDPPALYLSLQRSNYNGSSAGREDISFIIKQNEIGSGTKSIMKIPAFPLKYAPAEVQQEIMNFNEARGQKSKSLRGIHIMRYDGSLQTLRKVPHQFFSPDKKDYRGQLIEQTVQGRIIIDNKSFHDENFGYKPRLHDTDSNAVSYDLDRMSHEIEFWPADDAMLLPFSIYGFDPSSKSWCQFNIDLITAPIFGTNAFDRIILPTAPKSVIKALASSHEWPQIGSRDIQAAKGKGLVLLLHGAPGTGKTLTAESGMW
;
A
#
# COMPACT_ATOMS: atom_id res chain seq x y z
N MET A 1 -8.46 35.53 -5.50
CA MET A 1 -8.01 36.37 -4.36
C MET A 1 -8.71 35.83 -3.12
N VAL A 2 -8.02 34.97 -2.37
CA VAL A 2 -8.49 34.51 -1.06
C VAL A 2 -7.30 34.73 -0.13
N THR A 3 -7.45 35.69 0.78
CA THR A 3 -6.50 35.96 1.87
C THR A 3 -7.17 35.46 3.14
N ALA A 4 -6.61 34.41 3.75
CA ALA A 4 -6.94 33.99 5.10
C ALA A 4 -5.92 34.62 6.09
N PRO A 5 -6.34 34.99 7.31
CA PRO A 5 -5.47 35.65 8.27
C PRO A 5 -4.60 34.61 8.98
N VAL A 6 -3.28 34.86 9.03
CA VAL A 6 -2.33 34.07 9.83
C VAL A 6 -1.83 34.98 10.95
N ASP A 7 -1.81 34.46 12.18
CA ASP A 7 -1.33 35.15 13.37
C ASP A 7 0.12 35.64 13.18
N ASN A 8 0.35 36.91 13.52
CA ASN A 8 1.18 37.79 12.72
C ASN A 8 2.47 38.30 13.41
N GLU A 9 3.19 37.47 14.19
CA GLU A 9 4.43 37.92 14.85
C GLU A 9 5.69 37.05 14.61
N GLN A 10 5.60 35.92 13.90
CA GLN A 10 6.78 35.09 13.52
C GLN A 10 7.10 35.10 12.01
N ILE A 11 6.29 35.74 11.17
CA ILE A 11 6.29 35.56 9.70
C ILE A 11 7.10 36.63 8.92
N GLU A 12 7.53 37.72 9.55
CA GLU A 12 7.90 38.93 8.77
C GLU A 12 9.21 38.88 7.97
N THR A 13 10.06 37.85 8.03
CA THR A 13 11.35 37.85 7.27
C THR A 13 11.84 36.52 6.71
N ALA A 14 11.17 35.39 6.93
CA ALA A 14 11.68 34.08 6.50
C ALA A 14 11.53 33.87 4.97
N GLY A 15 12.63 33.51 4.29
CA GLY A 15 12.65 33.01 2.92
C GLY A 15 12.31 33.99 1.80
N PHE A 16 12.11 35.27 2.10
CA PHE A 16 11.83 36.32 1.09
C PHE A 16 13.07 36.76 0.31
N LYS A 17 14.27 36.57 0.86
CA LYS A 17 15.52 36.87 0.16
C LYS A 17 15.81 35.77 -0.85
N CYS A 18 15.68 36.07 -2.15
CA CYS A 18 16.02 35.16 -3.25
C CYS A 18 17.53 34.87 -3.29
N SER A 19 18.01 34.03 -2.38
CA SER A 19 19.43 33.68 -2.27
C SER A 19 19.61 32.30 -1.69
N LEU A 20 20.61 31.59 -2.19
CA LEU A 20 21.08 30.32 -1.66
C LEU A 20 22.09 30.60 -0.54
N PHE A 21 21.98 29.88 0.56
CA PHE A 21 23.00 29.81 1.60
C PHE A 21 23.59 28.39 1.63
N ILE A 22 24.91 28.26 1.65
CA ILE A 22 25.57 26.96 1.79
C ILE A 22 26.15 26.89 3.19
N GLN A 23 25.70 25.90 3.95
CA GLN A 23 26.18 25.61 5.29
C GLN A 23 26.99 24.32 5.27
N GLU A 24 28.25 24.39 5.67
CA GLU A 24 29.14 23.25 5.80
C GLU A 24 29.21 22.84 7.28
N LEU A 25 28.86 21.59 7.55
CA LEU A 25 28.80 20.98 8.88
C LEU A 25 29.91 19.94 8.98
N HIS A 26 30.84 20.14 9.90
CA HIS A 26 31.98 19.23 10.09
C HIS A 26 31.80 18.41 11.37
N TYR A 27 31.92 17.09 11.26
CA TYR A 27 31.72 16.14 12.35
C TYR A 27 33.00 15.40 12.73
N ASP A 28 33.12 15.05 14.01
CA ASP A 28 34.19 14.20 14.53
C ASP A 28 33.93 12.71 14.26
N GLY A 29 34.85 11.85 14.74
CA GLY A 29 34.77 10.41 14.51
C GLY A 29 33.72 9.70 15.37
N ASP A 30 33.17 10.42 16.35
CA ASP A 30 32.12 9.97 17.24
C ASP A 30 30.75 10.54 16.82
N GLY A 31 30.69 11.32 15.72
CA GLY A 31 29.48 11.92 15.17
C GLY A 31 29.09 13.28 15.79
N ASN A 32 29.96 13.91 16.58
CA ASN A 32 29.67 15.22 17.16
C ASN A 32 30.05 16.35 16.19
N LEU A 33 29.22 17.40 16.12
CA LEU A 33 29.49 18.59 15.32
C LEU A 33 30.69 19.38 15.89
N ILE A 34 31.74 19.55 15.08
CA ILE A 34 32.96 20.30 15.40
C ILE A 34 32.84 21.76 14.95
N SER A 35 32.39 22.02 13.73
CA SER A 35 32.23 23.37 13.20
C SER A 35 31.04 23.48 12.25
N SER A 36 30.46 24.68 12.21
CA SER A 36 29.47 25.08 11.23
C SER A 36 29.94 26.36 10.55
N ASP A 37 30.39 26.22 9.31
CA ASP A 37 30.86 27.33 8.49
C ASP A 37 29.79 27.63 7.43
N GLY A 38 29.46 28.90 7.28
CA GLY A 38 28.42 29.35 6.36
C GLY A 38 29.01 30.28 5.34
N SER A 39 28.81 29.99 4.06
CA SER A 39 29.10 30.95 3.00
C SER A 39 27.81 31.30 2.27
N THR A 40 27.52 32.59 2.23
CA THR A 40 26.83 33.13 1.05
C THR A 40 27.87 33.19 -0.08
N ALA A 41 27.49 33.52 -1.31
CA ALA A 41 28.47 33.81 -2.37
C ALA A 41 29.42 35.02 -2.06
N SER A 42 29.60 35.41 -0.80
CA SER A 42 30.50 36.44 -0.31
C SER A 42 30.71 36.37 1.22
N ASN A 43 31.92 35.96 1.62
CA ASN A 43 32.64 36.12 2.90
C ASN A 43 32.13 35.50 4.22
N GLU A 44 33.12 34.95 4.95
CA GLU A 44 33.13 34.17 6.21
C GLU A 44 32.97 35.00 7.49
N LEU A 45 32.51 34.39 8.62
CA LEU A 45 32.89 34.69 10.03
C LEU A 45 32.32 33.68 11.07
N LYS A 46 33.02 33.53 12.23
CA LYS A 46 32.91 32.50 13.31
C LYS A 46 31.94 32.85 14.49
N SER A 47 31.63 31.87 15.37
CA SER A 47 30.47 31.84 16.32
C SER A 47 30.71 31.75 17.84
N ASP A 48 29.73 32.23 18.65
CA ASP A 48 29.53 32.10 20.14
C ASP A 48 28.02 32.11 20.56
N ASP A 49 27.48 31.08 21.21
CA ASP A 49 26.10 30.79 21.77
C ASP A 49 24.91 31.79 21.62
N GLU A 50 25.03 33.10 21.89
CA GLU A 50 24.01 34.10 21.43
C GLU A 50 23.86 34.09 19.89
N THR A 51 24.91 33.62 19.23
CA THR A 51 25.05 33.36 17.81
C THR A 51 24.16 32.23 17.32
N GLU A 52 23.73 31.23 18.09
CA GLU A 52 22.94 30.14 17.50
C GLU A 52 21.52 30.59 17.12
N LYS A 53 20.85 31.34 18.01
CA LYS A 53 19.54 31.93 17.69
C LYS A 53 19.66 32.98 16.57
N SER A 54 20.74 33.75 16.55
CA SER A 54 21.01 34.72 15.48
C SER A 54 21.30 34.04 14.14
N LYS A 55 22.11 32.96 14.14
CA LYS A 55 22.42 32.14 12.96
C LYS A 55 21.18 31.46 12.42
N LYS A 56 20.34 30.88 13.28
CA LYS A 56 19.06 30.29 12.88
C LYS A 56 18.17 31.33 12.18
N LYS A 57 18.06 32.52 12.76
CA LYS A 57 17.29 33.64 12.19
C LYS A 57 17.90 34.21 10.91
N GLU A 58 19.21 34.05 10.70
CA GLU A 58 19.90 34.41 9.45
C GLU A 58 19.62 33.37 8.35
N LEU A 59 19.76 32.08 8.67
CA LEU A 59 19.47 30.97 7.75
C LEU A 59 18.01 31.02 7.25
N GLU A 60 17.07 31.30 8.16
CA GLU A 60 15.65 31.42 7.84
C GLU A 60 15.35 32.53 6.82
N GLN A 61 16.19 33.56 6.68
CA GLN A 61 15.97 34.64 5.69
C GLN A 61 16.23 34.20 4.25
N HIS A 62 17.11 33.21 4.06
CA HIS A 62 17.50 32.71 2.75
C HIS A 62 16.41 31.80 2.18
N ALA A 63 16.03 32.03 0.92
CA ALA A 63 15.00 31.23 0.24
C ALA A 63 15.31 29.72 0.26
N VAL A 64 16.57 29.36 0.07
CA VAL A 64 17.07 27.97 0.06
C VAL A 64 18.36 27.91 0.88
N VAL A 65 18.47 26.91 1.76
CA VAL A 65 19.70 26.59 2.49
C VAL A 65 20.12 25.17 2.09
N LEU A 66 21.38 25.00 1.69
CA LEU A 66 21.97 23.71 1.40
C LEU A 66 22.95 23.36 2.53
N LYS A 67 22.68 22.29 3.27
CA LYS A 67 23.59 21.75 4.28
C LYS A 67 24.45 20.65 3.67
N LYS A 68 25.77 20.75 3.84
CA LYS A 68 26.75 19.73 3.44
C LYS A 68 27.44 19.17 4.67
N HIS A 69 27.55 17.84 4.74
CA HIS A 69 28.03 17.14 5.91
C HIS A 69 29.39 16.50 5.64
N TYR A 70 30.41 16.94 6.37
CA TYR A 70 31.79 16.50 6.22
C TYR A 70 32.29 15.82 7.50
N GLY A 71 33.08 14.77 7.36
CA GLY A 71 33.72 14.09 8.50
C GLY A 71 35.14 14.59 8.79
N LEU A 72 35.80 13.91 9.74
CA LEU A 72 37.17 14.18 10.23
C LEU A 72 38.25 14.42 9.16
N LYS A 73 38.07 13.96 7.91
CA LYS A 73 39.06 14.10 6.83
C LYS A 73 38.64 15.09 5.74
N GLY A 74 37.57 15.86 5.96
CA GLY A 74 36.98 16.75 4.95
C GLY A 74 36.33 16.02 3.78
N ALA A 75 36.17 14.69 3.89
CA ALA A 75 35.33 13.93 2.97
C ALA A 75 33.86 14.14 3.37
N GLU A 76 32.98 14.29 2.38
CA GLU A 76 31.52 14.28 2.59
C GLU A 76 31.11 12.91 3.15
N VAL A 77 30.36 12.88 4.26
CA VAL A 77 30.04 11.65 5.02
C VAL A 77 28.57 11.29 4.98
N ASP A 78 27.68 12.28 4.95
CA ASP A 78 26.23 12.09 4.97
C ASP A 78 25.57 12.75 3.75
N PRO A 79 24.34 12.35 3.38
CA PRO A 79 23.57 13.05 2.37
C PRO A 79 23.43 14.54 2.73
N SER A 80 23.55 15.41 1.73
CA SER A 80 23.25 16.83 1.89
C SER A 80 21.75 17.06 2.08
N ASP A 81 21.40 18.14 2.78
CA ASP A 81 20.01 18.54 3.00
C ASP A 81 19.70 19.86 2.29
N ILE A 82 18.52 19.95 1.69
CA ILE A 82 17.95 21.20 1.16
C ILE A 82 16.82 21.63 2.08
N ILE A 83 16.97 22.82 2.67
CA ILE A 83 15.91 23.47 3.45
C ILE A 83 15.27 24.57 2.61
N ILE A 84 13.95 24.51 2.48
CA ILE A 84 13.14 25.47 1.74
C ILE A 84 12.43 26.38 2.75
N ASN A 85 12.89 27.63 2.85
CA ASN A 85 12.22 28.65 3.65
C ASN A 85 11.30 29.54 2.81
N SER A 86 11.43 29.52 1.49
CA SER A 86 10.75 30.48 0.64
C SER A 86 9.24 30.26 0.58
N PRO A 87 8.41 31.25 0.97
CA PRO A 87 6.96 31.13 0.88
C PRO A 87 6.46 31.02 -0.56
N TYR A 88 7.19 31.60 -1.53
CA TYR A 88 6.86 31.48 -2.96
C TYR A 88 7.05 30.05 -3.47
N ILE A 89 8.16 29.40 -3.09
CA ILE A 89 8.43 28.00 -3.46
C ILE A 89 7.38 27.09 -2.79
N LEU A 90 7.14 27.26 -1.50
CA LEU A 90 6.15 26.47 -0.75
C LEU A 90 4.74 26.63 -1.30
N ALA A 91 4.36 27.83 -1.75
CA ALA A 91 3.09 28.05 -2.44
C ALA A 91 2.98 27.27 -3.76
N VAL A 92 4.07 27.22 -4.54
CA VAL A 92 4.11 26.44 -5.78
C VAL A 92 4.08 24.94 -5.48
N LEU A 93 4.84 24.48 -4.50
CA LEU A 93 4.85 23.08 -4.05
C LEU A 93 3.44 22.62 -3.66
N ARG A 94 2.71 23.40 -2.84
CA ARG A 94 1.30 23.11 -2.51
C ARG A 94 0.37 23.03 -3.72
N ALA A 95 0.66 23.79 -4.77
CA ALA A 95 -0.14 23.79 -6.00
C ALA A 95 0.16 22.59 -6.92
N VAL A 96 1.41 22.08 -6.92
CA VAL A 96 1.84 21.02 -7.84
C VAL A 96 1.86 19.64 -7.19
N VAL A 97 2.20 19.55 -5.91
CA VAL A 97 2.24 18.30 -5.15
C VAL A 97 0.81 17.88 -4.88
N ARG A 98 0.40 16.73 -5.43
CA ARG A 98 -0.95 16.17 -5.24
C ARG A 98 -0.95 14.98 -4.27
N TYR A 99 0.18 14.29 -4.14
CA TYR A 99 0.24 13.14 -3.25
C TYR A 99 1.69 12.96 -2.79
N TYR A 100 1.91 13.13 -1.49
CA TYR A 100 3.19 12.93 -0.82
C TYR A 100 2.95 12.80 0.70
N PRO A 101 2.46 11.65 1.19
CA PRO A 101 2.04 11.50 2.58
C PRO A 101 3.18 11.64 3.59
N SER A 102 4.43 11.39 3.17
CA SER A 102 5.62 11.50 4.02
C SER A 102 6.05 12.94 4.29
N GLU A 103 5.59 13.91 3.49
CA GLU A 103 5.91 15.34 3.63
C GLU A 103 4.59 16.12 3.79
N PRO A 104 3.96 16.08 4.98
CA PRO A 104 2.59 16.54 5.15
C PRO A 104 2.46 18.08 5.19
N ASP A 105 3.49 18.78 5.66
CA ASP A 105 3.48 20.22 5.90
C ASP A 105 4.36 20.97 4.90
N LEU A 106 3.71 21.52 3.88
CA LEU A 106 4.27 22.45 2.91
C LEU A 106 3.82 23.90 3.22
N GLU A 107 3.23 24.16 4.38
CA GLU A 107 2.73 25.49 4.76
C GLU A 107 3.81 26.34 5.41
N GLN A 108 4.64 25.71 6.25
CA GLN A 108 5.63 26.43 7.06
C GLN A 108 7.02 26.50 6.39
N PRO A 109 7.70 27.66 6.48
CA PRO A 109 9.13 27.75 6.17
C PRO A 109 9.95 26.73 6.96
N GLY A 110 10.99 26.19 6.32
CA GLY A 110 11.89 25.22 6.95
C GLY A 110 11.65 23.78 6.52
N LEU A 111 10.98 23.55 5.38
CA LEU A 111 10.83 22.22 4.80
C LEU A 111 12.22 21.64 4.49
N GLU A 112 12.63 20.64 5.26
CA GLU A 112 13.93 19.98 5.16
C GLU A 112 13.79 18.71 4.31
N LEU A 113 14.58 18.61 3.26
CA LEU A 113 14.59 17.50 2.32
C LEU A 113 15.99 16.89 2.30
N GLU A 114 16.10 15.62 2.66
CA GLU A 114 17.36 14.88 2.60
C GLU A 114 17.64 14.40 1.16
N LYS A 115 18.93 14.33 0.77
CA LYS A 115 19.34 13.75 -0.51
C LYS A 115 18.83 12.30 -0.60
N PRO A 116 18.07 11.91 -1.65
CA PRO A 116 18.16 12.45 -3.02
C PRO A 116 17.11 13.51 -3.38
N PHE A 117 16.48 14.17 -2.40
CA PHE A 117 15.49 15.22 -2.60
C PHE A 117 14.30 14.75 -3.47
N SER A 118 13.78 13.56 -3.15
CA SER A 118 12.79 12.85 -3.96
C SER A 118 11.55 13.67 -4.30
N LEU A 119 11.10 14.53 -3.38
CA LEU A 119 9.98 15.43 -3.62
C LEU A 119 10.27 16.39 -4.79
N ILE A 120 11.45 17.02 -4.81
CA ILE A 120 11.86 17.90 -5.90
C ILE A 120 11.98 17.09 -7.20
N TYR A 121 12.68 15.95 -7.17
CA TYR A 121 12.88 15.11 -8.35
C TYR A 121 11.54 14.67 -8.97
N HIS A 122 10.59 14.21 -8.16
CA HIS A 122 9.29 13.71 -8.62
C HIS A 122 8.41 14.78 -9.26
N TYR A 123 8.59 16.06 -8.92
CA TYR A 123 7.83 17.18 -9.45
C TYR A 123 8.70 18.17 -10.24
N LEU A 124 9.91 17.77 -10.64
CA LEU A 124 10.89 18.66 -11.27
C LEU A 124 10.35 19.31 -12.55
N SER A 125 9.68 18.51 -13.40
CA SER A 125 9.08 19.00 -14.64
C SER A 125 7.97 20.01 -14.39
N GLU A 126 7.13 19.76 -13.37
CA GLU A 126 6.06 20.66 -12.96
C GLU A 126 6.61 21.96 -12.36
N LEU A 127 7.70 21.89 -11.58
CA LEU A 127 8.38 23.03 -10.98
C LEU A 127 9.06 23.92 -12.03
N GLU A 128 9.80 23.32 -12.97
CA GLU A 128 10.48 24.05 -14.05
C GLU A 128 9.50 24.64 -15.06
N GLY A 129 8.38 23.97 -15.29
CA GLY A 129 7.31 24.41 -16.20
C GLY A 129 6.31 25.39 -15.57
N PHE A 130 6.42 25.69 -14.28
CA PHE A 130 5.43 26.50 -13.56
C PHE A 130 5.45 27.95 -14.02
N LYS A 131 4.30 28.48 -14.47
CA LYS A 131 4.16 29.87 -14.89
C LYS A 131 3.77 30.75 -13.69
N ALA A 132 4.68 31.60 -13.26
CA ALA A 132 4.45 32.54 -12.16
C ALA A 132 4.94 33.96 -12.48
N ASP A 133 4.79 34.87 -11.52
CA ASP A 133 5.40 36.19 -11.56
C ASP A 133 6.94 36.12 -11.54
N GLU A 134 7.59 37.26 -11.79
CA GLU A 134 9.05 37.35 -11.88
C GLU A 134 9.76 36.91 -10.59
N THR A 135 9.23 37.26 -9.43
CA THR A 135 9.79 36.92 -8.11
C THR A 135 9.70 35.42 -7.87
N THR A 136 8.52 34.83 -8.00
CA THR A 136 8.31 33.38 -7.82
C THR A 136 9.17 32.59 -8.82
N THR A 137 9.28 33.06 -10.06
CA THR A 137 10.13 32.43 -11.09
C THR A 137 11.61 32.46 -10.70
N ALA A 138 12.10 33.58 -10.14
CA ALA A 138 13.48 33.67 -9.68
C ALA A 138 13.78 32.70 -8.52
N HIS A 139 12.86 32.59 -7.56
CA HIS A 139 12.98 31.65 -6.45
C HIS A 139 12.93 30.18 -6.89
N LEU A 140 12.05 29.82 -7.82
CA LEU A 140 12.00 28.47 -8.39
C LEU A 140 13.29 28.12 -9.13
N LYS A 141 13.81 29.04 -9.95
CA LYS A 141 15.10 28.84 -10.64
C LYS A 141 16.26 28.64 -9.68
N LEU A 142 16.25 29.35 -8.54
CA LEU A 142 17.26 29.17 -7.49
C LEU A 142 17.23 27.74 -6.95
N LEU A 143 16.03 27.24 -6.60
CA LEU A 143 15.87 25.86 -6.11
C LEU A 143 16.28 24.82 -7.14
N THR A 144 15.76 24.92 -8.37
CA THR A 144 16.05 23.92 -9.40
C THR A 144 17.52 23.92 -9.79
N SER A 145 18.17 25.10 -9.84
CA SER A 145 19.62 25.19 -10.10
C SER A 145 20.43 24.57 -8.98
N CYS A 146 20.03 24.77 -7.71
CA CYS A 146 20.66 24.13 -6.56
C CYS A 146 20.51 22.59 -6.64
N PHE A 147 19.30 22.10 -6.91
CA PHE A 147 19.03 20.67 -7.07
C PHE A 147 19.85 20.05 -8.20
N HIS A 148 19.88 20.68 -9.39
CA HIS A 148 20.67 20.19 -10.53
C HIS A 148 22.16 20.13 -10.22
N ALA A 149 22.71 21.12 -9.52
CA ALA A 149 24.12 21.12 -9.14
C ALA A 149 24.47 19.96 -8.18
N GLU A 150 23.58 19.63 -7.24
CA GLU A 150 23.83 18.57 -6.24
C GLU A 150 23.52 17.15 -6.74
N MET A 151 22.78 17.02 -7.85
CA MET A 151 22.29 15.75 -8.39
C MET A 151 22.75 15.46 -9.83
N GLU A 152 23.64 16.25 -10.41
CA GLU A 152 24.05 16.17 -11.84
C GLU A 152 24.45 14.75 -12.26
N ASP A 153 25.30 14.11 -11.46
CA ASP A 153 25.82 12.77 -11.71
C ASP A 153 24.72 11.70 -11.61
N GLU A 154 23.86 11.80 -10.60
CA GLU A 154 22.74 10.90 -10.35
C GLU A 154 21.68 11.02 -11.46
N LEU A 155 21.27 12.24 -11.80
CA LEU A 155 20.31 12.53 -12.87
C LEU A 155 20.81 11.98 -14.21
N SER A 156 22.08 12.24 -14.55
CA SER A 156 22.70 11.72 -15.77
C SER A 156 22.68 10.18 -15.83
N LYS A 157 22.87 9.51 -14.69
CA LYS A 157 22.80 8.04 -14.59
C LYS A 157 21.35 7.56 -14.71
N ILE A 158 20.41 8.22 -14.03
CA ILE A 158 18.98 7.89 -14.07
C ILE A 158 18.48 7.99 -15.52
N ASP A 159 18.69 9.12 -16.18
CA ASP A 159 18.25 9.35 -17.56
C ASP A 159 18.82 8.31 -18.53
N ARG A 160 20.12 8.03 -18.43
CA ARG A 160 20.81 7.03 -19.27
C ARG A 160 20.25 5.62 -19.07
N LEU A 161 19.87 5.25 -17.85
CA LEU A 161 19.40 3.91 -17.52
C LEU A 161 17.91 3.75 -17.85
N VAL A 162 17.08 4.69 -17.38
CA VAL A 162 15.62 4.67 -17.54
C VAL A 162 15.22 4.77 -19.01
N SER A 163 15.91 5.60 -19.81
CA SER A 163 15.68 5.67 -21.27
C SER A 163 15.91 4.34 -22.01
N LYS A 164 16.70 3.43 -21.42
CA LYS A 164 16.94 2.07 -21.93
C LYS A 164 16.08 1.01 -21.23
N GLY A 165 15.14 1.41 -20.40
CA GLY A 165 14.27 0.50 -19.63
C GLY A 165 15.01 -0.29 -18.55
N ASN A 166 16.12 0.25 -18.03
CA ASN A 166 16.94 -0.38 -16.99
C ASN A 166 17.10 0.52 -15.75
N ILE A 167 17.51 -0.07 -14.63
CA ILE A 167 17.80 0.64 -13.38
C ILE A 167 18.86 -0.12 -12.56
N THR A 168 19.44 0.52 -11.55
CA THR A 168 20.29 -0.13 -10.52
C THR A 168 19.60 -0.07 -9.17
N PHE A 169 19.99 -0.92 -8.23
CA PHE A 169 19.39 -0.94 -6.89
C PHE A 169 19.42 0.43 -6.18
N LYS A 170 20.56 1.13 -6.23
CA LYS A 170 20.74 2.45 -5.60
C LYS A 170 19.82 3.55 -6.15
N LEU A 171 19.31 3.37 -7.38
CA LEU A 171 18.50 4.37 -8.07
C LEU A 171 17.02 3.99 -8.13
N LEU A 172 16.59 2.93 -7.44
CA LEU A 172 15.20 2.47 -7.49
C LEU A 172 14.21 3.55 -7.05
N TRP A 173 14.60 4.38 -6.07
CA TRP A 173 13.77 5.48 -5.55
C TRP A 173 13.25 6.40 -6.66
N SER A 174 14.06 6.64 -7.70
CA SER A 174 13.71 7.51 -8.83
C SER A 174 12.56 6.98 -9.68
N LEU A 175 12.21 5.69 -9.55
CA LEU A 175 11.08 5.12 -10.26
C LEU A 175 9.76 5.41 -9.54
N PHE A 176 9.75 5.39 -8.21
CA PHE A 176 8.56 5.34 -7.38
C PHE A 176 8.14 6.73 -6.90
N LYS A 177 7.25 7.39 -7.66
CA LYS A 177 6.59 8.63 -7.24
C LYS A 177 5.36 8.28 -6.40
N PRO A 178 5.19 8.82 -5.18
CA PRO A 178 3.98 8.62 -4.38
C PRO A 178 2.71 8.88 -5.20
N GLY A 179 1.73 7.99 -5.07
CA GLY A 179 0.50 8.04 -5.85
C GLY A 179 0.54 7.20 -7.14
N ASP A 180 1.72 6.75 -7.61
CA ASP A 180 1.79 5.86 -8.76
C ASP A 180 1.18 4.48 -8.48
N LEU A 181 0.65 3.86 -9.53
CA LEU A 181 0.30 2.44 -9.49
C LEU A 181 1.56 1.59 -9.62
N VAL A 182 1.75 0.66 -8.69
CA VAL A 182 2.84 -0.32 -8.67
C VAL A 182 2.27 -1.70 -8.96
N TYR A 183 2.89 -2.39 -9.92
CA TYR A 183 2.56 -3.76 -10.28
C TYR A 183 3.53 -4.75 -9.63
N ILE A 184 2.97 -5.79 -9.02
CA ILE A 184 3.72 -6.91 -8.42
C ILE A 184 3.43 -8.18 -9.24
N PRO A 185 4.37 -8.64 -10.09
CA PRO A 185 4.14 -9.75 -11.01
C PRO A 185 3.85 -11.09 -10.33
N SER A 186 4.43 -11.37 -9.16
CA SER A 186 4.21 -12.63 -8.42
C SER A 186 2.75 -12.81 -8.00
N GLU A 187 2.07 -11.70 -7.72
CA GLU A 187 0.66 -11.66 -7.34
C GLU A 187 -0.26 -11.29 -8.52
N LYS A 188 0.35 -10.80 -9.61
CA LYS A 188 -0.33 -10.09 -10.70
C LYS A 188 -1.26 -9.00 -10.15
N GLY A 189 -0.83 -8.32 -9.07
CA GLY A 189 -1.64 -7.36 -8.32
C GLY A 189 -1.19 -5.92 -8.57
N LEU A 190 -2.12 -4.98 -8.43
CA LEU A 190 -1.87 -3.55 -8.45
C LEU A 190 -2.01 -2.93 -7.07
N TYR A 191 -1.16 -1.95 -6.81
CA TYR A 191 -1.01 -1.28 -5.54
C TYR A 191 -0.80 0.22 -5.76
N ARG A 192 -1.18 1.04 -4.77
CA ARG A 192 -0.85 2.47 -4.76
C ARG A 192 0.41 2.69 -3.93
N PHE A 193 1.41 3.33 -4.50
CA PHE A 193 2.66 3.61 -3.78
C PHE A 193 2.53 4.81 -2.84
N GLN A 194 3.07 4.70 -1.62
CA GLN A 194 3.04 5.77 -0.61
C GLN A 194 4.43 6.36 -0.38
N GLU A 195 5.39 5.53 0.01
CA GLU A 195 6.74 5.95 0.40
C GLU A 195 7.69 4.75 0.37
N TYR A 196 8.99 5.03 0.50
CA TYR A 196 10.02 4.01 0.52
C TYR A 196 11.04 4.27 1.63
N GLU A 197 11.74 3.22 2.05
CA GLU A 197 12.86 3.29 2.97
C GLU A 197 13.97 2.32 2.52
N TYR A 198 15.22 2.78 2.52
CA TYR A 198 16.36 1.89 2.28
C TYR A 198 16.89 1.34 3.59
N ASP A 199 17.14 0.04 3.59
CA ASP A 199 17.88 -0.64 4.65
C ASP A 199 19.29 -0.95 4.16
N ILE A 200 20.23 -0.94 5.09
CA ILE A 200 21.67 -1.08 4.84
C ILE A 200 22.12 -2.52 5.09
N ASP A 201 21.48 -3.24 6.03
CA ASP A 201 21.93 -4.58 6.41
C ASP A 201 20.77 -5.53 6.82
N PRO A 202 20.31 -6.42 5.91
CA PRO A 202 20.78 -6.59 4.54
C PRO A 202 20.24 -5.50 3.60
N PRO A 203 20.98 -5.10 2.54
CA PRO A 203 20.52 -4.08 1.61
C PRO A 203 19.17 -4.40 0.95
N ALA A 204 18.16 -3.57 1.23
CA ALA A 204 16.80 -3.72 0.73
C ALA A 204 16.11 -2.36 0.57
N LEU A 205 15.11 -2.32 -0.30
CA LEU A 205 14.18 -1.20 -0.43
C LEU A 205 12.81 -1.67 0.06
N TYR A 206 12.34 -1.08 1.14
CA TYR A 206 10.99 -1.26 1.66
C TYR A 206 10.07 -0.27 0.94
N LEU A 207 8.97 -0.78 0.39
CA LEU A 207 7.91 0.01 -0.21
C LEU A 207 6.71 -0.05 0.71
N SER A 208 6.21 1.11 1.14
CA SER A 208 4.88 1.22 1.71
C SER A 208 3.88 1.35 0.57
N LEU A 209 2.93 0.42 0.51
CA LEU A 209 1.94 0.29 -0.54
C LEU A 209 0.55 0.25 0.08
N GLN A 210 -0.44 0.70 -0.67
CA GLN A 210 -1.83 0.67 -0.26
C GLN A 210 -2.68 -0.09 -1.27
N ARG A 211 -3.68 -0.82 -0.77
CA ARG A 211 -4.66 -1.53 -1.60
C ARG A 211 -6.05 -1.45 -1.00
N SER A 212 -7.08 -1.82 -1.76
CA SER A 212 -8.42 -2.07 -1.23
C SER A 212 -8.49 -3.47 -0.64
N ASN A 213 -9.23 -3.65 0.44
CA ASN A 213 -9.49 -4.97 1.01
C ASN A 213 -10.86 -5.03 1.71
N TYR A 214 -11.31 -6.24 2.05
CA TYR A 214 -12.61 -6.52 2.65
C TYR A 214 -12.43 -7.41 3.88
N ASN A 215 -12.88 -6.94 5.05
CA ASN A 215 -12.69 -7.66 6.31
C ASN A 215 -13.80 -8.68 6.62
N GLY A 216 -14.74 -8.91 5.70
CA GLY A 216 -15.93 -9.74 5.94
C GLY A 216 -17.18 -8.96 6.36
N SER A 217 -17.05 -7.67 6.64
CA SER A 217 -18.15 -6.77 7.00
C SER A 217 -18.13 -5.47 6.20
N SER A 218 -16.98 -4.80 6.14
CA SER A 218 -16.76 -3.54 5.41
C SER A 218 -15.56 -3.65 4.48
N ALA A 219 -15.60 -2.88 3.38
CA ALA A 219 -14.42 -2.63 2.58
C ALA A 219 -13.72 -1.36 3.08
N GLY A 220 -12.45 -1.21 2.70
CA GLY A 220 -11.60 -0.10 3.11
C GLY A 220 -10.20 -0.25 2.53
N ARG A 221 -9.34 0.69 2.87
CA ARG A 221 -7.93 0.68 2.48
C ARG A 221 -7.10 -0.09 3.49
N GLU A 222 -6.07 -0.78 3.00
CA GLU A 222 -5.10 -1.51 3.80
C GLU A 222 -3.71 -1.11 3.35
N ASP A 223 -2.85 -0.73 4.31
CA ASP A 223 -1.43 -0.52 4.06
C ASP A 223 -0.68 -1.85 4.19
N ILE A 224 0.22 -2.09 3.24
CA ILE A 224 1.08 -3.27 3.18
C ILE A 224 2.52 -2.83 2.94
N SER A 225 3.47 -3.63 3.39
CA SER A 225 4.88 -3.45 3.06
C SER A 225 5.33 -4.49 2.05
N PHE A 226 6.10 -4.06 1.05
CA PHE A 226 6.76 -4.95 0.10
C PHE A 226 8.26 -4.67 0.06
N ILE A 227 9.07 -5.73 0.02
CA ILE A 227 10.53 -5.63 0.12
C ILE A 227 11.15 -6.01 -1.22
N ILE A 228 11.97 -5.13 -1.78
CA ILE A 228 12.86 -5.43 -2.91
C ILE A 228 14.28 -5.60 -2.36
N LYS A 229 14.81 -6.82 -2.38
CA LYS A 229 16.17 -7.08 -1.90
C LYS A 229 17.19 -6.76 -2.98
N GLN A 230 18.37 -6.24 -2.60
CA GLN A 230 19.42 -5.94 -3.58
C GLN A 230 19.84 -7.17 -4.38
N ASN A 231 19.87 -8.36 -3.77
CA ASN A 231 20.22 -9.60 -4.46
C ASN A 231 19.23 -9.99 -5.58
N GLU A 232 17.97 -9.54 -5.50
CA GLU A 232 16.99 -9.73 -6.56
C GLU A 232 17.26 -8.80 -7.75
N ILE A 233 17.89 -7.65 -7.52
CA ILE A 233 18.28 -6.70 -8.57
C ILE A 233 19.64 -7.07 -9.18
N GLY A 234 20.57 -7.53 -8.32
CA GLY A 234 21.96 -7.78 -8.68
C GLY A 234 22.86 -6.55 -8.51
N SER A 235 24.16 -6.74 -8.75
CA SER A 235 25.17 -5.68 -8.64
C SER A 235 25.23 -4.72 -9.85
N GLY A 236 24.61 -5.11 -10.97
CA GLY A 236 24.59 -4.34 -12.21
C GLY A 236 23.24 -3.67 -12.48
N THR A 237 22.95 -3.47 -13.76
CA THR A 237 21.66 -2.93 -14.21
C THR A 237 20.64 -4.05 -14.41
N LYS A 238 19.38 -3.82 -14.03
CA LYS A 238 18.26 -4.72 -14.26
C LYS A 238 17.17 -4.02 -15.05
N SER A 239 16.50 -4.76 -15.92
CA SER A 239 15.32 -4.23 -16.64
C SER A 239 14.21 -3.88 -15.65
N ILE A 240 13.61 -2.70 -15.80
CA ILE A 240 12.57 -2.18 -14.90
C ILE A 240 11.41 -3.18 -14.78
N MET A 241 10.93 -3.72 -15.91
CA MET A 241 9.81 -4.70 -15.89
C MET A 241 10.17 -6.08 -15.30
N LYS A 242 11.45 -6.33 -14.97
CA LYS A 242 11.91 -7.59 -14.37
C LYS A 242 12.19 -7.47 -12.87
N ILE A 243 12.07 -6.28 -12.28
CA ILE A 243 12.22 -6.12 -10.84
C ILE A 243 10.97 -6.64 -10.11
N PRO A 244 11.06 -7.01 -8.82
CA PRO A 244 9.96 -7.67 -8.09
C PRO A 244 8.68 -6.84 -7.96
N ALA A 245 8.78 -5.51 -7.96
CA ALA A 245 7.66 -4.57 -8.01
C ALA A 245 8.08 -3.33 -8.78
N PHE A 246 7.29 -2.87 -9.76
CA PHE A 246 7.63 -1.69 -10.56
C PHE A 246 6.42 -0.78 -10.82
N PRO A 247 6.62 0.54 -10.96
CA PRO A 247 5.55 1.46 -11.34
C PRO A 247 5.01 1.12 -12.74
N LEU A 248 3.71 0.91 -12.83
CA LEU A 248 3.02 0.42 -14.03
C LEU A 248 3.29 1.30 -15.26
N LYS A 249 3.51 2.60 -15.07
CA LYS A 249 3.83 3.57 -16.12
C LYS A 249 5.05 3.20 -16.98
N TYR A 250 5.96 2.36 -16.49
CA TYR A 250 7.13 1.89 -17.23
C TYR A 250 6.85 0.69 -18.16
N ALA A 251 5.65 0.08 -18.08
CA ALA A 251 5.23 -0.92 -19.06
C ALA A 251 4.73 -0.24 -20.35
N PRO A 252 4.76 -0.92 -21.51
CA PRO A 252 4.09 -0.45 -22.72
C PRO A 252 2.60 -0.19 -22.48
N ALA A 253 2.01 0.80 -23.15
CA ALA A 253 0.63 1.23 -22.91
C ALA A 253 -0.39 0.09 -23.06
N GLU A 254 -0.18 -0.82 -24.02
CA GLU A 254 -1.04 -2.00 -24.20
C GLU A 254 -0.98 -2.93 -22.98
N VAL A 255 0.23 -3.17 -22.46
CA VAL A 255 0.46 -4.01 -21.28
C VAL A 255 -0.13 -3.36 -20.02
N GLN A 256 -0.03 -2.03 -19.89
CA GLN A 256 -0.67 -1.30 -18.79
C GLN A 256 -2.18 -1.54 -18.78
N GLN A 257 -2.84 -1.37 -19.93
CA GLN A 257 -4.28 -1.55 -20.06
C GLN A 257 -4.69 -3.00 -19.81
N GLU A 258 -3.92 -3.98 -20.29
CA GLU A 258 -4.16 -5.40 -20.01
C GLU A 258 -4.11 -5.71 -18.51
N ILE A 259 -3.09 -5.21 -17.80
CA ILE A 259 -2.94 -5.40 -16.36
C ILE A 259 -4.09 -4.73 -15.59
N MET A 260 -4.45 -3.50 -15.95
CA MET A 260 -5.58 -2.78 -15.33
C MET A 260 -6.89 -3.52 -15.54
N ASN A 261 -7.22 -3.90 -16.77
CA ASN A 261 -8.46 -4.62 -17.11
C ASN A 261 -8.53 -5.97 -16.40
N PHE A 262 -7.41 -6.69 -16.32
CA PHE A 262 -7.33 -7.97 -15.64
C PHE A 262 -7.58 -7.83 -14.12
N ASN A 263 -6.96 -6.84 -13.48
CA ASN A 263 -7.16 -6.58 -12.05
C ASN A 263 -8.58 -6.09 -11.76
N GLU A 264 -9.14 -5.23 -12.61
CA GLU A 264 -10.53 -4.78 -12.51
C GLU A 264 -11.50 -5.98 -12.57
N ALA A 265 -11.37 -6.85 -13.58
CA ALA A 265 -12.22 -8.03 -13.73
C ALA A 265 -12.09 -8.99 -12.53
N ARG A 266 -10.87 -9.23 -12.04
CA ARG A 266 -10.62 -10.03 -10.84
C ARG A 266 -11.25 -9.39 -9.59
N GLY A 267 -11.12 -8.08 -9.45
CA GLY A 267 -11.71 -7.30 -8.37
C GLY A 267 -13.23 -7.38 -8.35
N GLN A 268 -13.87 -7.20 -9.51
CA GLN A 268 -15.32 -7.36 -9.64
C GLN A 268 -15.77 -8.78 -9.25
N LYS A 269 -15.00 -9.80 -9.64
CA LYS A 269 -15.23 -11.17 -9.19
C LYS A 269 -15.08 -11.29 -7.67
N SER A 270 -14.04 -10.71 -7.07
CA SER A 270 -13.86 -10.66 -5.60
C SER A 270 -15.07 -10.05 -4.89
N LYS A 271 -15.58 -8.91 -5.40
CA LYS A 271 -16.77 -8.24 -4.88
C LYS A 271 -18.02 -9.12 -4.96
N SER A 272 -18.22 -9.83 -6.07
CA SER A 272 -19.34 -10.77 -6.24
C SER A 272 -19.31 -11.94 -5.26
N LEU A 273 -18.13 -12.26 -4.70
CA LEU A 273 -17.89 -13.34 -3.75
C LEU A 273 -17.95 -12.87 -2.29
N ARG A 274 -18.39 -11.63 -2.02
CA ARG A 274 -18.69 -11.16 -0.66
C ARG A 274 -19.90 -11.91 -0.11
N GLY A 275 -19.82 -12.30 1.17
CA GLY A 275 -20.78 -13.20 1.80
C GLY A 275 -20.32 -14.66 1.77
N ILE A 276 -21.27 -15.59 1.82
CA ILE A 276 -21.02 -17.03 1.88
C ILE A 276 -21.39 -17.65 0.54
N HIS A 277 -20.43 -18.26 -0.15
CA HIS A 277 -20.64 -18.86 -1.48
C HIS A 277 -20.06 -20.26 -1.56
N ILE A 278 -20.83 -21.20 -2.12
CA ILE A 278 -20.32 -22.52 -2.50
C ILE A 278 -19.78 -22.42 -3.93
N MET A 279 -18.48 -22.63 -4.10
CA MET A 279 -17.80 -22.53 -5.39
C MET A 279 -17.04 -23.81 -5.70
N ARG A 280 -16.51 -23.91 -6.91
CA ARG A 280 -15.56 -24.96 -7.29
C ARG A 280 -14.15 -24.38 -7.41
N TYR A 281 -13.17 -25.16 -6.99
CA TYR A 281 -11.75 -24.83 -7.09
C TYR A 281 -10.97 -25.96 -7.74
N ASP A 282 -9.97 -25.61 -8.53
CA ASP A 282 -9.04 -26.54 -9.15
C ASP A 282 -7.66 -25.87 -9.27
N GLY A 283 -6.74 -26.26 -8.38
CA GLY A 283 -5.35 -25.78 -8.41
C GLY A 283 -4.75 -25.57 -7.03
N SER A 284 -3.63 -24.83 -6.99
CA SER A 284 -2.91 -24.51 -5.74
C SER A 284 -3.66 -23.49 -4.90
N LEU A 285 -3.66 -23.70 -3.59
CA LEU A 285 -4.13 -22.79 -2.56
C LEU A 285 -3.17 -22.79 -1.37
N GLN A 286 -3.39 -21.91 -0.40
CA GLN A 286 -2.69 -22.01 0.88
C GLN A 286 -3.64 -22.46 1.98
N THR A 287 -3.31 -23.55 2.66
CA THR A 287 -4.09 -24.10 3.77
C THR A 287 -3.51 -23.60 5.10
N LEU A 288 -4.37 -23.14 5.99
CA LEU A 288 -3.98 -22.74 7.33
C LEU A 288 -3.65 -24.00 8.16
N ARG A 289 -2.38 -24.15 8.51
CA ARG A 289 -1.91 -25.28 9.32
C ARG A 289 -2.50 -25.18 10.72
N LYS A 290 -3.04 -26.31 11.20
CA LYS A 290 -3.49 -26.44 12.59
C LYS A 290 -2.31 -26.24 13.53
N VAL A 291 -2.60 -25.58 14.65
CA VAL A 291 -1.68 -25.40 15.78
C VAL A 291 -1.04 -26.76 16.13
N PRO A 292 0.29 -26.87 16.19
CA PRO A 292 0.94 -28.10 16.64
C PRO A 292 0.42 -28.51 18.02
N HIS A 293 0.23 -29.81 18.27
CA HIS A 293 -0.28 -30.30 19.55
C HIS A 293 0.57 -29.90 20.77
N GLN A 294 1.84 -29.54 20.55
CA GLN A 294 2.80 -29.13 21.57
C GLN A 294 2.81 -27.62 21.81
N PHE A 295 2.11 -26.82 21.00
CA PHE A 295 2.07 -25.38 21.17
C PHE A 295 1.10 -25.02 22.30
N PHE A 296 1.62 -24.38 23.33
CA PHE A 296 0.85 -23.86 24.46
C PHE A 296 0.99 -22.35 24.51
N SER A 297 -0.12 -21.65 24.32
CA SER A 297 -0.27 -20.23 24.65
C SER A 297 -1.56 -20.10 25.46
N PRO A 298 -1.54 -19.48 26.66
CA PRO A 298 -2.69 -19.41 27.56
C PRO A 298 -3.94 -18.82 26.91
N ASP A 299 -3.78 -17.95 25.92
CA ASP A 299 -4.85 -17.25 25.23
C ASP A 299 -4.90 -17.53 23.71
N LYS A 300 -3.99 -18.38 23.19
CA LYS A 300 -3.82 -18.69 21.75
C LYS A 300 -3.66 -17.44 20.86
N LYS A 301 -3.41 -16.26 21.43
CA LYS A 301 -3.34 -15.02 20.65
C LYS A 301 -2.05 -14.91 19.85
N ASP A 302 -1.00 -15.60 20.30
CA ASP A 302 0.34 -15.48 19.71
C ASP A 302 0.57 -16.36 18.47
N TYR A 303 -0.37 -17.25 18.14
CA TYR A 303 -0.24 -18.11 16.97
C TYR A 303 -1.16 -17.66 15.84
N ARG A 304 -0.62 -16.84 14.94
CA ARG A 304 -1.31 -16.47 13.71
C ARG A 304 -1.57 -17.68 12.80
N GLY A 305 -0.78 -18.75 12.90
CA GLY A 305 -0.83 -19.88 11.98
C GLY A 305 0.10 -19.72 10.78
N GLN A 306 0.44 -20.84 10.16
CA GLN A 306 1.26 -20.86 8.95
C GLN A 306 0.40 -21.33 7.78
N LEU A 307 0.38 -20.55 6.72
CA LEU A 307 -0.21 -20.92 5.46
C LEU A 307 0.77 -21.80 4.68
N ILE A 308 0.33 -22.99 4.27
CA ILE A 308 1.14 -23.97 3.54
C ILE A 308 0.49 -24.30 2.20
N GLU A 309 1.28 -24.42 1.15
CA GLU A 309 0.76 -24.69 -0.18
C GLU A 309 0.21 -26.11 -0.32
N GLN A 310 -0.97 -26.24 -0.92
CA GLN A 310 -1.60 -27.50 -1.27
C GLN A 310 -2.35 -27.36 -2.59
N THR A 311 -2.43 -28.44 -3.37
CA THR A 311 -3.30 -28.51 -4.54
C THR A 311 -4.58 -29.24 -4.17
N VAL A 312 -5.73 -28.64 -4.48
CA VAL A 312 -7.03 -29.26 -4.26
C VAL A 312 -7.89 -29.17 -5.51
N GLN A 313 -8.81 -30.11 -5.63
CA GLN A 313 -9.85 -30.08 -6.65
C GLN A 313 -11.18 -30.44 -6.00
N GLY A 314 -12.16 -29.55 -6.05
CA GLY A 314 -13.46 -29.84 -5.43
C GLY A 314 -14.30 -28.61 -5.13
N ARG A 315 -15.28 -28.81 -4.25
CA ARG A 315 -16.12 -27.74 -3.72
C ARG A 315 -15.38 -27.02 -2.60
N ILE A 316 -15.48 -25.71 -2.59
CA ILE A 316 -14.97 -24.83 -1.53
C ILE A 316 -16.11 -23.95 -1.04
N ILE A 317 -15.99 -23.45 0.18
CA ILE A 317 -16.90 -22.46 0.74
C ILE A 317 -16.10 -21.17 0.89
N ILE A 318 -16.52 -20.10 0.23
CA ILE A 318 -15.96 -18.78 0.45
C ILE A 318 -16.68 -18.16 1.62
N ASP A 319 -15.93 -17.72 2.64
CA ASP A 319 -16.46 -17.06 3.83
C ASP A 319 -15.33 -16.30 4.55
N ASN A 320 -15.05 -15.08 4.08
CA ASN A 320 -14.04 -14.22 4.70
C ASN A 320 -14.40 -13.86 6.14
N LYS A 321 -15.69 -13.68 6.42
CA LYS A 321 -16.15 -13.19 7.71
C LYS A 321 -15.87 -14.23 8.80
N SER A 322 -16.33 -15.46 8.61
CA SER A 322 -16.09 -16.53 9.58
C SER A 322 -14.60 -16.85 9.69
N PHE A 323 -13.85 -16.81 8.58
CA PHE A 323 -12.40 -16.97 8.61
C PHE A 323 -11.73 -15.91 9.51
N HIS A 324 -12.04 -14.62 9.34
CA HIS A 324 -11.42 -13.56 10.13
C HIS A 324 -11.90 -13.54 11.60
N ASP A 325 -13.14 -13.94 11.87
CA ASP A 325 -13.65 -14.05 13.24
C ASP A 325 -12.94 -15.17 14.02
N GLU A 326 -12.60 -16.29 13.36
CA GLU A 326 -11.85 -17.39 13.96
C GLU A 326 -10.32 -17.16 13.94
N ASN A 327 -9.82 -16.42 12.96
CA ASN A 327 -8.39 -16.22 12.71
C ASN A 327 -8.05 -14.73 12.68
N PHE A 328 -8.30 -14.04 13.80
CA PHE A 328 -8.18 -12.58 13.93
C PHE A 328 -6.83 -12.02 13.48
N GLY A 329 -5.75 -12.78 13.61
CA GLY A 329 -4.42 -12.39 13.12
C GLY A 329 -4.36 -12.13 11.62
N TYR A 330 -5.24 -12.72 10.81
CA TYR A 330 -5.35 -12.45 9.36
C TYR A 330 -6.39 -11.40 8.99
N LYS A 331 -7.16 -10.89 9.97
CA LYS A 331 -8.15 -9.85 9.68
C LYS A 331 -7.43 -8.59 9.20
N PRO A 332 -7.75 -8.06 8.01
CA PRO A 332 -7.08 -6.89 7.49
C PRO A 332 -7.37 -5.68 8.37
N ARG A 333 -6.35 -4.87 8.60
CA ARG A 333 -6.49 -3.59 9.32
C ARG A 333 -6.89 -2.55 8.29
N LEU A 334 -8.16 -2.16 8.34
CA LEU A 334 -8.74 -1.24 7.36
C LEU A 334 -8.88 0.16 7.94
N HIS A 335 -8.57 1.16 7.13
CA HIS A 335 -8.89 2.58 7.33
C HIS A 335 -9.72 3.09 6.14
N ASP A 336 -10.29 4.29 6.28
CA ASP A 336 -11.24 4.90 5.33
C ASP A 336 -12.34 3.95 4.87
N THR A 337 -12.85 3.14 5.79
CA THR A 337 -13.88 2.15 5.47
C THR A 337 -15.17 2.84 5.04
N ASP A 338 -15.95 2.20 4.15
CA ASP A 338 -17.25 2.70 3.66
C ASP A 338 -18.25 3.05 4.79
N SER A 339 -17.99 2.57 6.02
CA SER A 339 -18.78 2.80 7.23
C SER A 339 -18.38 4.03 8.06
N ASN A 340 -17.22 4.65 7.82
CA ASN A 340 -16.72 5.80 8.57
C ASN A 340 -16.27 6.90 7.60
N ALA A 341 -16.57 8.16 7.95
CA ALA A 341 -15.96 9.29 7.27
C ALA A 341 -14.43 9.15 7.30
N VAL A 342 -13.81 9.44 6.16
CA VAL A 342 -12.37 9.48 5.89
C VAL A 342 -11.62 9.93 7.15
N SER A 343 -10.74 9.08 7.68
CA SER A 343 -10.02 9.36 8.93
C SER A 343 -8.57 9.77 8.69
N TYR A 344 -8.23 10.22 7.48
CA TYR A 344 -7.10 11.13 7.39
C TYR A 344 -7.45 12.34 8.23
N ASP A 345 -6.51 12.77 9.05
CA ASP A 345 -6.45 14.14 9.54
C ASP A 345 -6.20 14.99 8.28
N LEU A 346 -7.20 15.12 7.39
CA LEU A 346 -7.15 15.95 6.17
C LEU A 346 -6.79 17.39 6.55
N ASP A 347 -7.12 17.78 7.78
CA ASP A 347 -6.73 19.03 8.43
C ASP A 347 -5.20 19.20 8.58
N ARG A 348 -4.39 18.13 8.45
CA ARG A 348 -2.92 18.17 8.52
C ARG A 348 -2.22 18.15 7.16
N MET A 349 -2.93 17.87 6.06
CA MET A 349 -2.30 17.77 4.74
C MET A 349 -2.46 19.09 3.98
N SER A 350 -1.33 19.73 3.72
CA SER A 350 -1.26 21.04 3.06
C SER A 350 -1.55 21.03 1.54
N HIS A 351 -1.80 19.86 0.95
CA HIS A 351 -2.04 19.66 -0.48
C HIS A 351 -3.24 18.75 -0.81
N GLU A 352 -3.84 18.96 -1.97
CA GLU A 352 -4.98 18.15 -2.47
C GLU A 352 -4.56 16.72 -2.80
N ILE A 353 -5.00 15.75 -1.99
CA ILE A 353 -4.78 14.31 -2.18
C ILE A 353 -5.65 13.79 -3.34
N GLU A 354 -5.03 13.20 -4.38
CA GLU A 354 -5.79 12.48 -5.42
C GLU A 354 -6.54 11.30 -4.78
N PHE A 355 -7.85 11.46 -4.63
CA PHE A 355 -8.71 10.50 -3.93
C PHE A 355 -9.10 9.35 -4.84
N TRP A 356 -8.74 8.12 -4.45
CA TRP A 356 -9.21 6.89 -5.09
C TRP A 356 -10.21 6.14 -4.20
N PRO A 357 -11.16 5.36 -4.73
CA PRO A 357 -12.21 4.75 -3.90
C PRO A 357 -11.65 3.78 -2.85
N ALA A 358 -12.13 3.83 -1.61
CA ALA A 358 -11.69 2.89 -0.57
C ALA A 358 -11.96 1.41 -0.97
N ASP A 359 -12.99 1.18 -1.77
CA ASP A 359 -13.33 -0.09 -2.40
C ASP A 359 -13.09 -0.05 -3.92
N ASP A 360 -11.85 0.12 -4.35
CA ASP A 360 -11.43 0.07 -5.76
C ASP A 360 -11.23 -1.39 -6.20
N ALA A 361 -11.95 -1.83 -7.23
CA ALA A 361 -11.88 -3.20 -7.72
C ALA A 361 -10.48 -3.54 -8.27
N MET A 362 -9.83 -2.59 -8.95
CA MET A 362 -8.50 -2.79 -9.53
C MET A 362 -7.42 -3.01 -8.47
N LEU A 363 -7.65 -2.56 -7.24
CA LEU A 363 -6.70 -2.67 -6.13
C LEU A 363 -7.12 -3.74 -5.10
N LEU A 364 -8.02 -4.66 -5.45
CA LEU A 364 -8.37 -5.77 -4.56
C LEU A 364 -7.31 -6.89 -4.59
N PRO A 365 -7.10 -7.62 -3.49
CA PRO A 365 -6.13 -8.71 -3.42
C PRO A 365 -6.44 -9.82 -4.42
N PHE A 366 -5.40 -10.53 -4.85
CA PHE A 366 -5.52 -11.66 -5.78
C PHE A 366 -6.18 -12.90 -5.17
N SER A 367 -6.41 -12.90 -3.85
CA SER A 367 -6.86 -14.05 -3.08
C SER A 367 -8.00 -13.73 -2.13
N ILE A 368 -8.73 -14.77 -1.74
CA ILE A 368 -9.90 -14.70 -0.86
C ILE A 368 -9.89 -15.88 0.13
N TYR A 369 -10.42 -15.69 1.33
CA TYR A 369 -10.43 -16.73 2.35
C TYR A 369 -11.74 -17.53 2.36
N GLY A 370 -11.62 -18.78 2.80
CA GLY A 370 -12.75 -19.66 2.99
C GLY A 370 -12.33 -21.04 3.49
N PHE A 371 -13.23 -22.01 3.39
CA PHE A 371 -13.07 -23.35 3.93
C PHE A 371 -13.05 -24.39 2.82
N ASP A 372 -12.11 -25.35 2.89
CA ASP A 372 -12.16 -26.58 2.12
C ASP A 372 -12.80 -27.70 2.97
N PRO A 373 -14.03 -28.15 2.66
CA PRO A 373 -14.69 -29.23 3.39
C PRO A 373 -13.95 -30.57 3.31
N SER A 374 -13.15 -30.79 2.27
CA SER A 374 -12.45 -32.05 2.02
C SER A 374 -11.31 -32.24 3.02
N SER A 375 -10.45 -31.23 3.14
CA SER A 375 -9.36 -31.20 4.12
C SER A 375 -9.80 -30.76 5.52
N LYS A 376 -10.99 -30.18 5.65
CA LYS A 376 -11.54 -29.60 6.89
C LYS A 376 -10.62 -28.53 7.47
N SER A 377 -10.19 -27.61 6.61
CA SER A 377 -9.27 -26.54 6.96
C SER A 377 -9.69 -25.23 6.32
N TRP A 378 -9.34 -24.14 7.00
CA TRP A 378 -9.38 -22.80 6.43
C TRP A 378 -8.26 -22.64 5.39
N CYS A 379 -8.56 -21.95 4.30
CA CYS A 379 -7.68 -21.77 3.15
C CYS A 379 -7.75 -20.34 2.61
N GLN A 380 -6.66 -19.92 1.98
CA GLN A 380 -6.58 -18.76 1.10
C GLN A 380 -6.58 -19.27 -0.35
N PHE A 381 -7.60 -18.88 -1.11
CA PHE A 381 -7.83 -19.30 -2.49
C PHE A 381 -7.39 -18.20 -3.46
N ASN A 382 -6.76 -18.58 -4.57
CA ASN A 382 -6.54 -17.66 -5.68
C ASN A 382 -7.87 -17.42 -6.42
N ILE A 383 -8.31 -16.17 -6.50
CA ILE A 383 -9.60 -15.79 -7.10
C ILE A 383 -9.68 -16.25 -8.56
N ASP A 384 -8.56 -16.27 -9.29
CA ASP A 384 -8.51 -16.65 -10.70
C ASP A 384 -8.92 -18.11 -10.93
N LEU A 385 -8.68 -18.98 -9.94
CA LEU A 385 -8.93 -20.43 -10.03
C LEU A 385 -10.33 -20.84 -9.54
N ILE A 386 -11.12 -19.88 -9.05
CA ILE A 386 -12.48 -20.11 -8.57
C ILE A 386 -13.44 -20.17 -9.75
N THR A 387 -14.24 -21.23 -9.84
CA THR A 387 -15.25 -21.41 -10.89
C THR A 387 -16.62 -21.65 -10.28
N ALA A 388 -17.67 -21.44 -11.08
CA ALA A 388 -19.04 -21.70 -10.64
C ALA A 388 -19.18 -23.15 -10.15
N PRO A 389 -19.99 -23.40 -9.10
CA PRO A 389 -20.26 -24.74 -8.62
C PRO A 389 -20.89 -25.60 -9.73
N ILE A 390 -20.49 -26.86 -9.80
CA ILE A 390 -21.12 -27.85 -10.69
C ILE A 390 -22.16 -28.60 -9.87
N PHE A 391 -23.43 -28.25 -10.06
CA PHE A 391 -24.54 -28.98 -9.45
C PHE A 391 -24.98 -30.14 -10.35
N GLY A 392 -25.16 -31.32 -9.76
CA GLY A 392 -25.76 -32.45 -10.46
C GLY A 392 -27.28 -32.26 -10.55
N THR A 393 -27.79 -31.79 -11.69
CA THR A 393 -29.23 -31.49 -11.87
C THR A 393 -30.17 -32.67 -11.59
N ASN A 394 -29.67 -33.90 -11.70
CA ASN A 394 -30.45 -35.13 -11.50
C ASN A 394 -29.87 -36.01 -10.37
N ALA A 395 -29.10 -35.43 -9.44
CA ALA A 395 -28.45 -36.19 -8.38
C ALA A 395 -29.48 -36.96 -7.52
N PHE A 396 -30.63 -36.33 -7.23
CA PHE A 396 -31.66 -36.97 -6.41
C PHE A 396 -32.38 -38.09 -7.14
N ASP A 397 -32.59 -37.95 -8.46
CA ASP A 397 -33.22 -38.98 -9.28
C ASP A 397 -32.38 -40.26 -9.29
N ARG A 398 -31.06 -40.12 -9.24
CA ARG A 398 -30.10 -41.24 -9.14
C ARG A 398 -30.06 -41.90 -7.76
N ILE A 399 -30.64 -41.29 -6.73
CA ILE A 399 -30.73 -41.93 -5.42
C ILE A 399 -31.69 -43.13 -5.51
N ILE A 400 -31.15 -44.30 -5.17
CA ILE A 400 -31.90 -45.54 -5.01
C ILE A 400 -32.55 -45.52 -3.62
N LEU A 401 -33.72 -44.87 -3.53
CA LEU A 401 -34.60 -44.90 -2.36
C LEU A 401 -36.00 -45.37 -2.79
N PRO A 402 -36.76 -46.05 -1.91
CA PRO A 402 -38.16 -46.34 -2.18
C PRO A 402 -38.95 -45.05 -2.45
N THR A 403 -39.98 -45.13 -3.29
CA THR A 403 -40.73 -43.96 -3.79
C THR A 403 -41.32 -43.11 -2.67
N ALA A 404 -41.86 -43.73 -1.61
CA ALA A 404 -42.47 -43.03 -0.49
C ALA A 404 -41.49 -42.12 0.28
N PRO A 405 -40.38 -42.61 0.86
CA PRO A 405 -39.41 -41.75 1.55
C PRO A 405 -38.76 -40.72 0.61
N LYS A 406 -38.53 -41.09 -0.66
CA LYS A 406 -38.00 -40.16 -1.67
C LYS A 406 -38.96 -38.98 -1.90
N SER A 407 -40.26 -39.24 -1.97
CA SER A 407 -41.29 -38.20 -2.09
C SER A 407 -41.39 -37.31 -0.85
N VAL A 408 -41.27 -37.89 0.35
CA VAL A 408 -41.33 -37.13 1.61
C VAL A 408 -40.14 -36.19 1.72
N ILE A 409 -38.92 -36.67 1.45
CA ILE A 409 -37.71 -35.83 1.49
C ILE A 409 -37.84 -34.67 0.49
N LYS A 410 -38.29 -34.96 -0.75
CA LYS A 410 -38.48 -33.92 -1.78
C LYS A 410 -39.52 -32.89 -1.34
N ALA A 411 -40.67 -33.34 -0.81
CA ALA A 411 -41.72 -32.44 -0.35
C ALA A 411 -41.23 -31.54 0.81
N LEU A 412 -40.58 -32.12 1.83
CA LEU A 412 -40.06 -31.38 2.97
C LEU A 412 -39.01 -30.35 2.55
N ALA A 413 -38.03 -30.76 1.75
CA ALA A 413 -36.97 -29.86 1.28
C ALA A 413 -37.50 -28.74 0.38
N SER A 414 -38.40 -29.03 -0.57
CA SER A 414 -38.94 -28.02 -1.50
C SER A 414 -39.96 -27.08 -0.84
N SER A 415 -40.61 -27.49 0.25
CA SER A 415 -41.57 -26.67 0.99
C SER A 415 -40.94 -25.76 2.05
N HIS A 416 -39.66 -26.00 2.38
CA HIS A 416 -38.99 -25.32 3.47
C HIS A 416 -38.30 -24.06 2.97
N GLU A 417 -38.79 -22.89 3.40
CA GLU A 417 -38.12 -21.61 3.22
C GLU A 417 -37.51 -21.18 4.55
N TRP A 418 -36.20 -20.88 4.55
CA TRP A 418 -35.58 -20.30 5.74
C TRP A 418 -36.10 -18.87 5.92
N PRO A 419 -36.61 -18.50 7.11
CA PRO A 419 -37.13 -17.17 7.35
C PRO A 419 -36.01 -16.12 7.21
N GLN A 420 -36.28 -15.02 6.47
CA GLN A 420 -35.42 -13.83 6.37
C GLN A 420 -35.44 -13.00 7.67
N ILE A 421 -35.16 -13.63 8.81
CA ILE A 421 -35.11 -12.99 10.13
C ILE A 421 -33.65 -12.75 10.48
N GLY A 422 -33.32 -11.53 10.93
CA GLY A 422 -31.98 -11.15 11.37
C GLY A 422 -31.38 -12.22 12.29
N SER A 423 -30.19 -12.68 11.93
CA SER A 423 -29.58 -13.98 12.29
C SER A 423 -29.30 -14.24 13.77
N ARG A 424 -29.82 -13.43 14.70
CA ARG A 424 -29.50 -13.51 16.14
C ARG A 424 -30.72 -13.69 17.06
N ASP A 425 -31.95 -13.62 16.55
CA ASP A 425 -33.13 -13.90 17.39
C ASP A 425 -33.48 -15.39 17.41
N ILE A 426 -32.89 -16.11 18.37
CA ILE A 426 -33.08 -17.54 18.60
C ILE A 426 -34.55 -17.85 18.96
N GLN A 427 -35.27 -16.92 19.58
CA GLN A 427 -36.68 -17.12 19.93
C GLN A 427 -37.58 -17.01 18.69
N ALA A 428 -37.33 -16.04 17.81
CA ALA A 428 -38.07 -15.88 16.56
C ALA A 428 -37.76 -16.97 15.50
N ALA A 429 -36.59 -17.62 15.60
CA ALA A 429 -36.17 -18.74 14.76
C ALA A 429 -36.67 -20.12 15.26
N LYS A 430 -37.19 -20.18 16.50
CA LYS A 430 -37.65 -21.43 17.12
C LYS A 430 -38.82 -22.05 16.32
N GLY A 431 -38.69 -23.33 15.97
CA GLY A 431 -39.71 -24.08 15.21
C GLY A 431 -39.69 -23.87 13.70
N LYS A 432 -38.77 -23.03 13.17
CA LYS A 432 -38.64 -22.76 11.72
C LYS A 432 -37.53 -23.56 11.04
N GLY A 433 -36.75 -24.32 11.80
CA GLY A 433 -35.72 -25.21 11.25
C GLY A 433 -36.30 -26.53 10.77
N LEU A 434 -35.83 -27.00 9.61
CA LEU A 434 -36.06 -28.37 9.15
C LEU A 434 -34.84 -29.22 9.53
N VAL A 435 -35.07 -30.28 10.30
CA VAL A 435 -34.03 -31.25 10.65
C VAL A 435 -34.43 -32.61 10.08
N LEU A 436 -33.64 -33.13 9.14
CA LEU A 436 -33.80 -34.45 8.55
C LEU A 436 -32.74 -35.39 9.11
N LEU A 437 -33.16 -36.44 9.84
CA LEU A 437 -32.26 -37.49 10.32
C LEU A 437 -32.27 -38.67 9.34
N LEU A 438 -31.17 -38.82 8.59
CA LEU A 438 -30.94 -39.99 7.75
C LEU A 438 -30.20 -41.07 8.56
N HIS A 439 -30.91 -42.12 8.98
CA HIS A 439 -30.33 -43.23 9.74
C HIS A 439 -30.24 -44.52 8.91
N GLY A 440 -29.26 -45.38 9.21
CA GLY A 440 -29.08 -46.66 8.53
C GLY A 440 -27.64 -47.16 8.55
N ALA A 441 -27.43 -48.44 8.18
CA ALA A 441 -26.10 -49.07 8.13
C ALA A 441 -25.08 -48.29 7.26
N PRO A 442 -23.77 -48.39 7.51
CA PRO A 442 -22.74 -47.78 6.66
C PRO A 442 -22.91 -48.17 5.18
N GLY A 443 -22.60 -47.25 4.25
CA GLY A 443 -22.69 -47.53 2.80
C GLY A 443 -24.10 -47.43 2.17
N THR A 444 -25.17 -47.17 2.94
CA THR A 444 -26.55 -47.08 2.40
C THR A 444 -26.87 -45.76 1.67
N GLY A 445 -25.87 -45.00 1.22
CA GLY A 445 -26.11 -43.77 0.44
C GLY A 445 -26.68 -42.57 1.22
N LYS A 446 -26.57 -42.54 2.56
CA LYS A 446 -27.04 -41.43 3.40
C LYS A 446 -26.43 -40.07 3.00
N THR A 447 -25.12 -40.02 2.82
CA THR A 447 -24.41 -38.81 2.41
C THR A 447 -24.88 -38.34 1.03
N LEU A 448 -24.98 -39.26 0.07
CA LEU A 448 -25.49 -38.96 -1.27
C LEU A 448 -26.94 -38.44 -1.22
N THR A 449 -27.76 -38.97 -0.30
CA THR A 449 -29.14 -38.52 -0.09
C THR A 449 -29.21 -37.10 0.43
N ALA A 450 -28.35 -36.75 1.40
CA ALA A 450 -28.26 -35.39 1.91
C ALA A 450 -27.75 -34.41 0.83
N GLU A 451 -26.70 -34.77 0.11
CA GLU A 451 -26.09 -33.90 -0.90
C GLU A 451 -26.97 -33.64 -2.11
N SER A 452 -27.81 -34.62 -2.49
CA SER A 452 -28.69 -34.44 -3.65
C SER A 452 -30.05 -33.81 -3.31
N GLY A 453 -30.38 -33.71 -2.02
CA GLY A 453 -31.63 -33.11 -1.55
C GLY A 453 -31.57 -31.59 -1.37
N MET A 454 -30.39 -30.99 -1.55
CA MET A 454 -30.16 -29.55 -1.54
C MET A 454 -30.30 -29.05 -2.98
N TRP A 455 -31.43 -28.42 -3.29
CA TRP A 455 -31.83 -27.97 -4.63
C TRP A 455 -31.72 -26.46 -4.78
#